data_AF-A0A357MHI9-F1
#
_entry.id   AF-A0A357MHI9-F1
#
_cell.length_a   1.000
_cell.length_b   1.000
_cell.length_c   1.000
_cell.angle_alpha   90.00
_cell.angle_beta   90.00
_cell.angle_gamma   90.00
#
_symmetry.space_group_name_H-M   'P 1'
#
loop_
_entity.id
_entity.type
_entity.pdbx_description
1 polymer ?
#
loop_
_entity_poly.entity_id
_entity_poly.type
_entity_poly.pdbx_seq_one_letter_code
_entity_poly.pdbx_strand_id
1 'polypeptide(L)'
;VNIPYIDVVKHAFLPAVISYIALLYIVHLESLKMGLEGLKKPGRRIGVLMILLLFLSGFLFLAVCTFLMIGLRMLLDPIMGESVYGAVALLAVIYVALVRVAARYPDIEHDTDADGQPVAPRLTPTLIAGAYFAIPIFVLIWNLMVRTDTLDRLSPALSAFWATIFMIVIALTHRPLKAFFRGEAFSDETRRGWADFVQGLIMGARNMIGIGVATGAAGIIVGTISLTGAHQVIGQVIEVISGGNLMILLILVAVLSLILGMGLPTTANYIVVSSLMAPVIVSVGAQAGLVVPL
;
A
#
# COMPACT_ATOMS: atom_id res chain seq x y z
N VAL A 1 20.85 -4.38 3.23
CA VAL A 1 20.48 -4.41 4.65
C VAL A 1 19.41 -5.47 4.86
N ASN A 2 19.66 -6.49 5.67
CA ASN A 2 18.75 -7.62 5.90
C ASN A 2 17.83 -7.32 7.11
N ILE A 3 17.22 -6.12 7.13
CA ILE A 3 16.37 -5.70 8.25
C ILE A 3 15.00 -6.37 8.09
N PRO A 4 14.48 -7.03 9.13
CA PRO A 4 13.09 -7.42 9.21
C PRO A 4 12.13 -6.28 8.82
N TYR A 5 11.19 -6.52 7.89
CA TYR A 5 10.19 -5.49 7.54
C TYR A 5 9.38 -5.03 8.76
N ILE A 6 9.17 -5.90 9.75
CA ILE A 6 8.50 -5.52 11.00
C ILE A 6 9.22 -4.37 11.71
N ASP A 7 10.54 -4.30 11.64
CA ASP A 7 11.31 -3.22 12.26
C ASP A 7 11.20 -1.94 11.42
N VAL A 8 11.18 -2.07 10.10
CA VAL A 8 10.85 -0.96 9.19
C VAL A 8 9.47 -0.38 9.53
N VAL A 9 8.46 -1.22 9.76
CA VAL A 9 7.10 -0.79 10.17
C VAL A 9 7.12 -0.08 11.51
N LYS A 10 7.82 -0.63 12.51
CA LYS A 10 7.93 0.01 13.83
C LYS A 10 8.51 1.41 13.73
N HIS A 11 9.57 1.60 12.96
CA HIS A 11 10.21 2.90 12.77
C HIS A 11 9.35 3.85 11.90
N ALA A 12 8.62 3.32 10.92
CA ALA A 12 7.75 4.10 10.05
C ALA A 12 6.38 4.45 10.66
N PHE A 13 5.98 3.78 11.76
CA PHE A 13 4.63 3.93 12.33
C PHE A 13 4.32 5.36 12.77
N LEU A 14 5.20 5.98 13.56
CA LEU A 14 4.98 7.33 14.07
C LEU A 14 4.92 8.38 12.92
N PRO A 15 5.89 8.43 11.99
CA PRO A 15 5.80 9.30 10.82
C PRO A 15 4.53 9.09 9.99
N ALA A 16 4.11 7.83 9.80
CA ALA A 16 2.89 7.51 9.05
C ALA A 16 1.65 8.07 9.75
N VAL A 17 1.50 7.86 11.07
CA VAL A 17 0.37 8.38 11.84
C VAL A 17 0.30 9.90 11.78
N ILE A 18 1.44 10.58 11.97
CA ILE A 18 1.51 12.05 11.87
C ILE A 18 1.10 12.52 10.47
N SER A 19 1.60 11.86 9.42
CA SER A 19 1.26 12.19 8.03
C SER A 19 -0.23 12.02 7.74
N TYR A 20 -0.85 10.93 8.18
CA TYR A 20 -2.29 10.69 7.99
C TYR A 20 -3.15 11.68 8.78
N ILE A 21 -2.77 12.03 10.01
CA ILE A 21 -3.47 13.06 10.81
C ILE A 21 -3.39 14.42 10.10
N ALA A 22 -2.20 14.80 9.64
CA ALA A 22 -1.98 16.05 8.92
C ALA A 22 -2.82 16.10 7.64
N LEU A 23 -2.83 15.02 6.85
CA LEU A 23 -3.62 14.94 5.62
C LEU A 23 -5.12 15.03 5.90
N LEU A 24 -5.61 14.32 6.92
CA LEU A 24 -7.01 14.40 7.34
C LEU A 24 -7.38 15.84 7.71
N TYR A 25 -6.53 16.52 8.48
CA TYR A 25 -6.76 17.90 8.88
C TYR A 25 -6.76 18.87 7.70
N ILE A 26 -5.79 18.75 6.78
CA ILE A 26 -5.72 19.59 5.57
C ILE A 26 -6.97 19.39 4.70
N VAL A 27 -7.35 18.14 4.44
CA VAL A 27 -8.57 17.83 3.65
C VAL A 27 -9.82 18.36 4.36
N HIS A 28 -9.89 18.23 5.69
CA HIS A 28 -11.01 18.76 6.46
C HIS A 28 -11.11 20.29 6.33
N LEU A 29 -10.00 21.01 6.51
CA LEU A 29 -9.97 22.46 6.35
C LEU A 29 -10.31 22.90 4.92
N GLU A 30 -9.78 22.22 3.90
CA GLU A 30 -10.08 22.56 2.50
C GLU A 30 -11.55 22.26 2.16
N SER A 31 -12.12 21.18 2.69
CA SER A 31 -13.55 20.87 2.53
C SER A 31 -14.46 21.91 3.17
N LEU A 32 -14.10 22.40 4.37
CA LEU A 32 -14.81 23.49 5.04
C LEU A 32 -14.71 24.80 4.26
N LYS A 33 -13.52 25.10 3.74
CA LYS A 33 -13.27 26.29 2.91
C LYS A 33 -14.06 26.25 1.60
N MET A 34 -14.27 25.07 1.03
CA MET A 34 -15.08 24.86 -0.18
C MET A 34 -16.59 24.72 0.13
N GLY A 35 -17.00 24.75 1.40
CA GLY A 35 -18.40 24.56 1.79
C GLY A 35 -18.98 23.20 1.41
N LEU A 36 -18.15 22.16 1.29
CA LEU A 36 -18.58 20.84 0.87
C LEU A 36 -19.38 20.15 1.98
N GLU A 37 -20.62 19.76 1.67
CA GLU A 37 -21.44 18.95 2.57
C GLU A 37 -21.32 17.46 2.23
N GLY A 38 -21.31 16.62 3.27
CA GLY A 38 -21.29 15.18 3.09
C GLY A 38 -22.58 14.67 2.44
N LEU A 39 -22.45 13.75 1.48
CA LEU A 39 -23.60 13.13 0.80
C LEU A 39 -24.56 12.49 1.80
N LYS A 40 -25.87 12.58 1.52
CA LYS A 40 -26.91 11.93 2.32
C LYS A 40 -26.76 10.41 2.16
N LYS A 41 -26.18 9.76 3.18
CA LYS A 41 -26.00 8.32 3.22
C LYS A 41 -27.30 7.62 3.65
N PRO A 42 -27.90 6.74 2.85
CA PRO A 42 -29.01 5.92 3.30
C PRO A 42 -28.51 4.88 4.33
N GLY A 43 -28.88 5.04 5.60
CA GLY A 43 -28.54 4.08 6.67
C GLY A 43 -28.27 4.71 8.03
N ARG A 44 -27.80 3.89 8.99
CA ARG A 44 -27.47 4.34 10.35
C ARG A 44 -26.29 5.31 10.32
N ARG A 45 -26.39 6.47 10.98
CA ARG A 45 -25.24 7.35 11.19
C ARG A 45 -24.19 6.60 12.00
N ILE A 46 -23.07 6.26 11.36
CA ILE A 46 -21.93 5.62 12.01
C ILE A 46 -21.14 6.74 12.67
N GLY A 47 -21.09 6.76 14.01
CA GLY A 47 -20.26 7.72 14.75
C GLY A 47 -18.77 7.47 14.53
N VAL A 48 -17.94 8.50 14.75
CA VAL A 48 -16.47 8.43 14.57
C VAL A 48 -15.85 7.27 15.36
N LEU A 49 -16.34 7.02 16.58
CA LEU A 49 -15.89 5.89 17.40
C LEU A 49 -16.14 4.53 16.71
N MET A 50 -17.28 4.35 16.07
CA MET A 50 -17.60 3.10 15.37
C MET A 50 -16.79 2.96 14.08
N ILE A 51 -16.44 4.05 13.40
CA ILE A 51 -15.50 4.04 12.27
C ILE A 51 -14.10 3.61 12.75
N LEU A 52 -13.63 4.17 13.87
CA LEU A 52 -12.35 3.80 14.46
C LEU A 52 -12.33 2.33 14.89
N LEU A 53 -13.42 1.86 15.51
CA LEU A 53 -13.59 0.45 15.88
C LEU A 53 -13.63 -0.46 14.65
N LEU A 54 -14.34 -0.06 13.58
CA LEU A 54 -14.36 -0.80 12.31
C LEU A 54 -12.95 -0.88 11.69
N PHE A 55 -12.20 0.22 11.70
CA PHE A 55 -10.82 0.26 11.22
C PHE A 55 -9.91 -0.67 12.03
N LEU A 56 -9.94 -0.58 13.37
CA LEU A 56 -9.14 -1.44 14.25
C LEU A 56 -9.57 -2.91 14.13
N SER A 57 -10.87 -3.18 13.97
CA SER A 57 -11.39 -4.53 13.74
C SER A 57 -10.95 -5.11 12.40
N GLY A 58 -10.65 -4.28 11.39
CA GLY A 58 -10.07 -4.73 10.12
C GLY A 58 -8.67 -5.29 10.29
N PHE A 59 -7.81 -4.65 11.09
CA PHE A 59 -6.49 -5.20 11.44
C PHE A 59 -6.59 -6.47 12.27
N LEU A 60 -7.50 -6.48 13.25
CA LEU A 60 -7.75 -7.68 14.05
C LEU A 60 -8.26 -8.83 13.17
N PHE A 61 -9.18 -8.56 12.24
CA PHE A 61 -9.67 -9.53 11.27
C PHE A 61 -8.54 -10.07 10.40
N LEU A 62 -7.66 -9.21 9.88
CA LEU A 62 -6.49 -9.64 9.11
C LEU A 62 -5.56 -10.52 9.95
N ALA A 63 -5.33 -10.17 11.22
CA ALA A 63 -4.52 -10.97 12.15
C ALA A 63 -5.16 -12.33 12.45
N VAL A 64 -6.48 -12.37 12.64
CA VAL A 64 -7.24 -13.62 12.82
C VAL A 64 -7.20 -14.48 11.57
N CYS A 65 -7.42 -13.90 10.38
CA CYS A 65 -7.27 -14.61 9.10
C CYS A 65 -5.85 -15.17 8.93
N THR A 66 -4.84 -14.41 9.34
CA THR A 66 -3.45 -14.86 9.34
C THR A 66 -3.28 -16.06 10.29
N PHE A 67 -3.74 -15.96 11.53
CA PHE A 67 -3.64 -17.05 12.51
C PHE A 67 -4.40 -18.30 12.04
N LEU A 68 -5.60 -18.13 11.48
CA LEU A 68 -6.41 -19.22 10.94
C LEU A 68 -5.74 -19.87 9.74
N MET A 69 -5.09 -19.09 8.85
CA MET A 69 -4.30 -19.64 7.75
C MET A 69 -3.09 -20.42 8.26
N ILE A 70 -2.37 -19.94 9.29
CA ILE A 70 -1.26 -20.67 9.91
C ILE A 70 -1.76 -21.99 10.51
N GLY A 71 -2.85 -21.97 11.29
CA GLY A 71 -3.42 -23.17 11.91
C GLY A 71 -3.94 -24.18 10.89
N LEU A 72 -4.61 -23.69 9.83
CA LEU A 72 -5.07 -24.53 8.72
C LEU A 72 -3.89 -25.15 7.98
N ARG A 73 -2.81 -24.40 7.76
CA ARG A 73 -1.57 -24.92 7.18
C ARG A 73 -0.94 -25.99 8.07
N MET A 74 -0.80 -25.77 9.38
CA MET A 74 -0.29 -26.78 10.31
C MET A 74 -1.10 -28.08 10.28
N LEU A 75 -2.42 -28.00 10.11
CA LEU A 75 -3.29 -29.17 9.96
C LEU A 75 -3.07 -29.89 8.61
N LEU A 76 -2.80 -29.13 7.55
CA LEU A 76 -2.60 -29.62 6.18
C LEU A 76 -1.14 -30.00 5.87
N ASP A 77 -0.17 -29.61 6.70
CA ASP A 77 1.26 -29.92 6.56
C ASP A 77 1.56 -31.41 6.30
N PRO A 78 0.95 -32.39 7.00
CA PRO A 78 1.19 -33.81 6.70
C PRO A 78 0.67 -34.27 5.32
N ILE A 79 -0.19 -33.47 4.67
CA ILE A 79 -0.76 -33.75 3.35
C ILE A 79 -0.06 -32.92 2.25
N MET A 80 0.34 -31.68 2.57
CA MET A 80 0.80 -30.69 1.59
C MET A 80 2.33 -30.51 1.52
N GLY A 81 3.07 -31.00 2.53
CA GLY A 81 4.52 -30.89 2.61
C GLY A 81 5.03 -29.43 2.54
N GLU A 82 6.28 -29.22 2.14
CA GLU A 82 6.87 -27.89 1.93
C GLU A 82 6.42 -27.20 0.62
N SER A 83 5.42 -27.76 -0.08
CA SER A 83 5.07 -27.28 -1.41
C SER A 83 4.27 -25.98 -1.38
N VAL A 84 4.72 -24.99 -2.15
CA VAL A 84 4.00 -23.71 -2.35
C VAL A 84 2.62 -23.92 -2.99
N TYR A 85 2.46 -25.03 -3.73
CA TYR A 85 1.21 -25.39 -4.40
C TYR A 85 0.04 -25.56 -3.43
N GLY A 86 0.28 -26.04 -2.21
CA GLY A 86 -0.75 -26.18 -1.20
C GLY A 86 -1.34 -24.83 -0.76
N ALA A 87 -0.48 -23.85 -0.50
CA ALA A 87 -0.91 -22.50 -0.15
C ALA A 87 -1.65 -21.81 -1.31
N VAL A 88 -1.18 -22.00 -2.56
CA VAL A 88 -1.85 -21.47 -3.76
C VAL A 88 -3.22 -22.11 -3.95
N ALA A 89 -3.35 -23.43 -3.77
CA ALA A 89 -4.63 -24.13 -3.87
C ALA A 89 -5.63 -23.66 -2.80
N LEU A 90 -5.17 -23.49 -1.56
CA LEU A 90 -5.99 -22.95 -0.47
C LEU A 90 -6.47 -21.52 -0.80
N LEU A 91 -5.58 -20.65 -1.26
CA LEU A 91 -5.93 -19.29 -1.68
C LEU A 91 -6.92 -19.29 -2.85
N ALA A 92 -6.79 -20.22 -3.80
CA ALA A 92 -7.74 -20.38 -4.90
C ALA A 92 -9.13 -20.80 -4.39
N VAL A 93 -9.20 -21.73 -3.42
CA VAL A 93 -10.48 -22.11 -2.78
C VAL A 93 -11.11 -20.92 -2.05
N ILE A 94 -10.33 -20.18 -1.27
CA ILE A 94 -10.78 -18.96 -0.58
C ILE A 94 -11.30 -17.94 -1.60
N TYR A 95 -10.56 -17.73 -2.69
CA TYR A 95 -10.96 -16.83 -3.77
C TYR A 95 -12.31 -17.21 -4.37
N VAL A 96 -12.49 -18.47 -4.79
CA VAL A 96 -13.75 -18.95 -5.37
C VAL A 96 -14.90 -18.81 -4.37
N ALA A 97 -14.66 -19.10 -3.09
CA ALA A 97 -15.66 -18.93 -2.03
C ALA A 97 -16.07 -17.45 -1.85
N LEU A 98 -15.10 -16.53 -1.84
CA LEU A 98 -15.39 -15.09 -1.76
C LEU A 98 -16.14 -14.58 -2.98
N VAL A 99 -15.80 -15.05 -4.18
CA VAL A 99 -16.53 -14.68 -5.41
C VAL A 99 -17.96 -15.22 -5.37
N ARG A 100 -18.16 -16.46 -4.88
CA ARG A 100 -19.51 -17.03 -4.69
C ARG A 100 -20.35 -16.19 -3.72
N VAL A 101 -19.76 -15.70 -2.63
CA VAL A 101 -20.45 -14.78 -1.69
C VAL A 101 -20.73 -13.45 -2.36
N ALA A 102 -19.76 -12.87 -3.08
CA ALA A 102 -19.92 -11.61 -3.81
C ALA A 102 -20.99 -11.67 -4.90
N ALA A 103 -21.15 -12.81 -5.58
CA ALA A 103 -22.16 -13.03 -6.61
C ALA A 103 -23.60 -12.88 -6.09
N ARG A 104 -23.84 -13.02 -4.77
CA ARG A 104 -25.15 -12.82 -4.13
C ARG A 104 -25.57 -11.36 -4.02
N TYR A 105 -24.63 -10.44 -4.20
CA TYR A 105 -24.88 -9.01 -4.15
C TYR A 105 -24.91 -8.46 -5.59
N PRO A 106 -25.80 -7.50 -5.89
CA PRO A 106 -25.81 -6.84 -7.19
C PRO A 106 -24.50 -6.06 -7.38
N ASP A 107 -24.04 -5.99 -8.63
CA ASP A 107 -22.91 -5.11 -8.95
C ASP A 107 -23.34 -3.65 -8.83
N ILE A 108 -22.41 -2.78 -8.44
CA ILE A 108 -22.66 -1.35 -8.30
C ILE A 108 -22.53 -0.74 -9.70
N GLU A 109 -23.64 -0.27 -10.24
CA GLU A 109 -23.65 0.43 -11.52
C GLU A 109 -22.96 1.79 -11.38
N HIS A 110 -22.23 2.19 -12.42
CA HIS A 110 -21.68 3.53 -12.50
C HIS A 110 -22.83 4.52 -12.64
N ASP A 111 -22.83 5.57 -11.83
CA ASP A 111 -23.84 6.62 -11.90
C ASP A 111 -23.76 7.30 -13.28
N THR A 112 -24.77 7.09 -14.11
CA THR A 112 -24.84 7.64 -15.46
C THR A 112 -25.49 9.03 -15.50
N ASP A 113 -26.07 9.47 -14.37
CA ASP A 113 -26.71 10.77 -14.26
C ASP A 113 -25.71 11.82 -13.77
N ALA A 114 -25.21 12.64 -14.68
CA ALA A 114 -24.25 13.71 -14.37
C ALA A 114 -24.87 14.86 -13.56
N ASP A 115 -26.20 15.00 -13.61
CA ASP A 115 -26.96 16.11 -13.00
C ASP A 115 -27.77 15.67 -11.76
N GLY A 116 -27.85 14.35 -11.51
CA GLY A 116 -28.49 13.76 -10.33
C GLY A 116 -27.70 13.99 -9.04
N GLN A 117 -28.38 14.05 -7.89
CA GLN A 117 -27.68 14.10 -6.60
C GLN A 117 -26.97 12.76 -6.35
N PRO A 118 -25.63 12.72 -6.23
CA PRO A 118 -24.91 11.48 -6.05
C PRO A 118 -25.32 10.80 -4.74
N VAL A 119 -25.90 9.60 -4.84
CA VAL A 119 -26.33 8.82 -3.67
C VAL A 119 -25.24 7.83 -3.31
N ALA A 120 -24.77 7.89 -2.07
CA ALA A 120 -23.77 6.95 -1.60
C ALA A 120 -24.35 5.52 -1.50
N PRO A 121 -23.70 4.50 -2.09
CA PRO A 121 -24.12 3.12 -1.92
C PRO A 121 -23.94 2.67 -0.46
N ARG A 122 -24.70 1.64 -0.08
CA ARG A 122 -24.65 1.09 1.29
C ARG A 122 -23.29 0.43 1.54
N LEU A 123 -22.64 0.78 2.65
CA LEU A 123 -21.28 0.33 2.97
C LEU A 123 -21.12 -1.20 3.03
N THR A 124 -21.97 -1.89 3.80
CA THR A 124 -21.83 -3.34 4.05
C THR A 124 -21.91 -4.20 2.78
N PRO A 125 -22.94 -4.07 1.91
CA PRO A 125 -22.99 -4.87 0.68
C PRO A 125 -21.83 -4.54 -0.27
N THR A 126 -21.41 -3.28 -0.36
CA THR A 126 -20.25 -2.88 -1.17
C THR A 126 -18.96 -3.55 -0.70
N LEU A 127 -18.72 -3.59 0.62
CA LEU A 127 -17.53 -4.23 1.18
C LEU A 127 -17.52 -5.75 0.92
N ILE A 128 -18.68 -6.41 1.08
CA ILE A 128 -18.78 -7.87 0.86
C ILE A 128 -18.65 -8.21 -0.64
N ALA A 129 -19.27 -7.41 -1.51
CA ALA A 129 -19.16 -7.58 -2.96
C ALA A 129 -17.72 -7.41 -3.47
N GLY A 130 -16.90 -6.59 -2.80
CA GLY A 130 -15.49 -6.37 -3.13
C GLY A 130 -14.49 -7.21 -2.35
N ALA A 131 -14.92 -8.11 -1.46
CA ALA A 131 -14.04 -8.78 -0.50
C ALA A 131 -12.89 -9.58 -1.13
N TYR A 132 -13.09 -10.15 -2.32
CA TYR A 132 -12.04 -10.89 -3.03
C TYR A 132 -10.85 -10.02 -3.46
N PHE A 133 -11.00 -8.70 -3.57
CA PHE A 133 -9.88 -7.77 -3.82
C PHE A 133 -8.95 -7.61 -2.61
N ALA A 134 -9.34 -8.09 -1.42
CA ALA A 134 -8.45 -8.12 -0.26
C ALA A 134 -7.38 -9.23 -0.37
N ILE A 135 -7.56 -10.24 -1.22
CA ILE A 135 -6.64 -11.37 -1.34
C ILE A 135 -5.22 -10.90 -1.70
N PRO A 136 -4.99 -10.04 -2.70
CA PRO A 136 -3.62 -9.68 -3.06
C PRO A 136 -2.95 -8.79 -2.03
N ILE A 137 -3.74 -7.98 -1.29
CA ILE A 137 -3.27 -7.23 -0.12
C ILE A 137 -2.83 -8.20 0.98
N PHE A 138 -3.64 -9.23 1.25
CA PHE A 138 -3.31 -10.28 2.20
C PHE A 138 -2.05 -11.04 1.78
N VAL A 139 -1.92 -11.46 0.51
CA VAL A 139 -0.72 -12.12 -0.02
C VAL A 139 0.51 -11.24 0.11
N LEU A 140 0.40 -9.94 -0.20
CA LEU A 140 1.49 -8.98 -0.07
C LEU A 140 1.96 -8.87 1.38
N ILE A 141 1.03 -8.65 2.32
CA ILE A 141 1.33 -8.47 3.74
C ILE A 141 1.86 -9.79 4.34
N TRP A 142 1.26 -10.92 3.98
CA TRP A 142 1.65 -12.25 4.45
C TRP A 142 3.10 -12.55 4.09
N ASN A 143 3.44 -12.45 2.79
CA ASN A 143 4.76 -12.77 2.27
C ASN A 143 5.89 -11.93 2.90
N LEU A 144 5.54 -10.75 3.42
CA LEU A 144 6.48 -9.75 3.85
C LEU A 144 6.58 -9.63 5.38
N MET A 145 5.50 -9.87 6.11
CA MET A 145 5.48 -9.80 7.59
C MET A 145 5.60 -11.16 8.27
N VAL A 146 4.98 -12.20 7.71
CA VAL A 146 4.86 -13.50 8.37
C VAL A 146 6.10 -14.34 8.09
N ARG A 147 6.69 -14.89 9.16
CA ARG A 147 7.72 -15.93 9.08
C ARG A 147 7.10 -17.19 9.68
N THR A 148 7.13 -18.30 8.95
CA THR A 148 6.76 -19.62 9.45
C THR A 148 8.01 -20.48 9.50
N ASP A 149 8.04 -21.54 10.29
CA ASP A 149 9.20 -22.45 10.40
C ASP A 149 9.66 -23.05 9.05
N THR A 150 8.76 -23.07 8.06
CA THR A 150 8.99 -23.60 6.70
C THR A 150 9.09 -22.52 5.61
N LEU A 151 8.78 -21.25 5.90
CA LEU A 151 8.80 -20.16 4.92
C LEU A 151 9.42 -18.91 5.54
N ASP A 152 10.60 -18.55 5.02
CA ASP A 152 11.21 -17.27 5.31
C ASP A 152 10.43 -16.12 4.67
N ARG A 153 10.61 -14.93 5.23
CA ARG A 153 10.03 -13.70 4.68
C ARG A 153 10.58 -13.46 3.29
N LEU A 154 9.68 -13.22 2.35
CA LEU A 154 10.08 -12.84 1.00
C LEU A 154 10.55 -11.38 0.99
N SER A 155 11.42 -11.07 0.03
CA SER A 155 11.80 -9.68 -0.21
C SER A 155 10.57 -8.85 -0.60
N PRO A 156 10.59 -7.51 -0.38
CA PRO A 156 9.50 -6.64 -0.82
C PRO A 156 9.16 -6.79 -2.31
N ALA A 157 10.19 -6.98 -3.15
CA ALA A 157 10.01 -7.17 -4.59
C ALA A 157 9.29 -8.48 -4.92
N LEU A 158 9.68 -9.61 -4.30
CA LEU A 158 9.02 -10.90 -4.51
C LEU A 158 7.58 -10.91 -3.98
N SER A 159 7.33 -10.23 -2.86
CA SER A 159 5.99 -10.09 -2.29
C SER A 159 5.06 -9.31 -3.22
N ALA A 160 5.55 -8.20 -3.78
CA ALA A 160 4.83 -7.40 -4.77
C ALA A 160 4.57 -8.17 -6.07
N PHE A 161 5.54 -8.96 -6.53
CA PHE A 161 5.39 -9.83 -7.70
C PHE A 161 4.23 -10.80 -7.52
N TRP A 162 4.20 -11.58 -6.44
CA TRP A 162 3.13 -12.53 -6.18
C TRP A 162 1.76 -11.86 -6.03
N ALA A 163 1.67 -10.75 -5.28
CA ALA A 163 0.44 -9.98 -5.16
C ALA A 163 -0.07 -9.50 -6.54
N THR A 164 0.83 -9.08 -7.42
CA THR A 164 0.48 -8.65 -8.79
C THR A 164 -0.05 -9.83 -9.62
N ILE A 165 0.58 -11.01 -9.53
CA ILE A 165 0.09 -12.22 -10.21
C ILE A 165 -1.33 -12.56 -9.73
N PHE A 166 -1.59 -12.54 -8.43
CA PHE A 166 -2.94 -12.77 -7.90
C PHE A 166 -3.94 -11.69 -8.34
N MET A 167 -3.54 -10.41 -8.39
CA MET A 167 -4.39 -9.34 -8.94
C MET A 167 -4.74 -9.60 -10.41
N ILE A 168 -3.79 -10.04 -11.23
CA ILE A 168 -4.02 -10.38 -12.65
C ILE A 168 -5.03 -11.53 -12.75
N VAL A 169 -4.84 -12.60 -11.97
CA VAL A 169 -5.77 -13.74 -11.94
C VAL A 169 -7.18 -13.28 -11.55
N ILE A 170 -7.31 -12.48 -10.50
CA ILE A 170 -8.60 -11.95 -10.04
C ILE A 170 -9.23 -11.04 -11.10
N ALA A 171 -8.47 -10.11 -11.67
CA ALA A 171 -8.97 -9.18 -12.69
C ALA A 171 -9.55 -9.92 -13.90
N LEU A 172 -8.89 -10.99 -14.35
CA LEU A 172 -9.35 -11.81 -15.48
C LEU A 172 -10.51 -12.74 -15.14
N THR A 173 -10.61 -13.22 -13.90
CA THR A 173 -11.54 -14.31 -13.54
C THR A 173 -12.76 -13.87 -12.73
N HIS A 174 -12.75 -12.73 -12.03
CA HIS A 174 -13.83 -12.36 -11.11
C HIS A 174 -15.19 -12.19 -11.81
N ARG A 175 -15.19 -11.54 -12.99
CA ARG A 175 -16.37 -11.33 -13.84
C ARG A 175 -16.96 -12.64 -14.37
N PRO A 176 -16.20 -13.50 -15.09
CA PRO A 176 -16.75 -14.77 -15.59
C PRO A 176 -17.17 -15.72 -14.46
N LEU A 177 -16.46 -15.73 -13.33
CA LEU A 177 -16.81 -16.58 -12.20
C LEU A 177 -18.08 -16.08 -11.49
N LYS A 178 -18.30 -14.77 -11.40
CA LYS A 178 -19.59 -14.19 -10.96
C LYS A 178 -20.73 -14.56 -11.90
N ALA A 179 -20.54 -14.43 -13.22
CA ALA A 179 -21.53 -14.80 -14.22
C ALA A 179 -21.92 -16.28 -14.09
N PHE A 180 -20.94 -17.16 -13.91
CA PHE A 180 -21.17 -18.59 -13.68
C PHE A 180 -22.06 -18.86 -12.45
N PHE A 181 -21.80 -18.17 -11.32
CA PHE A 181 -22.61 -18.34 -10.11
C PHE A 181 -23.99 -17.68 -10.20
N ARG A 182 -24.16 -16.66 -11.04
CA ARG A 182 -25.45 -15.99 -11.28
C ARG A 182 -26.30 -16.64 -12.39
N GLY A 183 -25.72 -17.55 -13.17
CA GLY A 183 -26.38 -18.16 -14.32
C GLY A 183 -26.47 -17.24 -15.55
N GLU A 184 -25.56 -16.27 -15.64
CA GLU A 184 -25.47 -15.30 -16.74
C GLU A 184 -24.56 -15.80 -17.88
N ALA A 185 -24.53 -15.08 -19.00
CA ALA A 185 -23.72 -15.43 -20.17
C ALA A 185 -22.20 -15.33 -19.88
N PHE A 186 -21.57 -16.47 -19.61
CA PHE A 186 -20.16 -16.58 -19.28
C PHE A 186 -19.22 -16.00 -20.34
N SER A 187 -19.51 -16.19 -21.63
CA SER A 187 -18.67 -15.73 -22.74
C SER A 187 -18.57 -14.22 -22.83
N ASP A 188 -19.70 -13.53 -22.69
CA ASP A 188 -19.78 -12.08 -22.84
C ASP A 188 -19.05 -11.39 -21.70
N GLU A 189 -19.20 -11.94 -20.49
CA GLU A 189 -18.58 -11.40 -19.28
C GLU A 189 -17.07 -11.70 -19.23
N THR A 190 -16.62 -12.82 -19.83
CA THR A 190 -15.18 -13.09 -20.06
C THR A 190 -14.57 -12.05 -20.98
N ARG A 191 -15.23 -11.74 -22.10
CA ARG A 191 -14.74 -10.75 -23.08
C ARG A 191 -14.68 -9.34 -22.47
N ARG A 192 -15.69 -8.97 -21.67
CA ARG A 192 -15.70 -7.71 -20.91
C ARG A 192 -14.58 -7.67 -19.87
N GLY A 193 -14.38 -8.74 -19.11
CA GLY A 193 -13.28 -8.84 -18.14
C GLY A 193 -11.90 -8.68 -18.77
N TRP A 194 -11.69 -9.25 -19.97
CA TRP A 194 -10.46 -9.02 -20.73
C TRP A 194 -10.29 -7.56 -21.16
N ALA A 195 -11.35 -6.95 -21.69
CA ALA A 195 -11.32 -5.54 -22.12
C ALA A 195 -11.02 -4.60 -20.94
N ASP A 196 -11.67 -4.81 -19.80
CA ASP A 196 -11.43 -4.08 -18.56
C ASP A 196 -10.01 -4.27 -18.03
N PHE A 197 -9.49 -5.49 -18.10
CA PHE A 197 -8.10 -5.78 -17.71
C PHE A 197 -7.11 -5.00 -18.58
N VAL A 198 -7.27 -5.03 -19.90
CA VAL A 198 -6.42 -4.25 -20.83
C VAL A 198 -6.55 -2.76 -20.56
N GLN A 199 -7.77 -2.27 -20.36
CA GLN A 199 -8.00 -0.86 -20.01
C GLN A 199 -7.34 -0.50 -18.67
N GLY A 200 -7.40 -1.39 -17.68
CA GLY A 200 -6.72 -1.26 -16.40
C GLY A 200 -5.20 -1.17 -16.55
N LEU A 201 -4.61 -2.00 -17.42
CA LEU A 201 -3.18 -1.93 -17.75
C LEU A 201 -2.82 -0.59 -18.43
N ILE A 202 -3.65 -0.11 -19.36
CA ILE A 202 -3.44 1.19 -20.03
C ILE A 202 -3.51 2.34 -19.01
N MET A 203 -4.51 2.34 -18.13
CA MET A 203 -4.63 3.35 -17.06
C MET A 203 -3.43 3.28 -16.11
N GLY A 204 -3.00 2.07 -15.73
CA GLY A 204 -1.80 1.86 -14.93
C GLY A 204 -0.56 2.46 -15.58
N ALA A 205 -0.34 2.16 -16.87
CA ALA A 205 0.77 2.71 -17.63
C ALA A 205 0.73 4.25 -17.69
N ARG A 206 -0.44 4.84 -17.97
CA ARG A 206 -0.62 6.31 -18.01
C ARG A 206 -0.32 6.97 -16.66
N ASN A 207 -0.83 6.39 -15.57
CA ASN A 207 -0.56 6.88 -14.21
C ASN A 207 0.92 6.77 -13.84
N MET A 208 1.63 5.79 -14.41
CA MET A 208 3.06 5.60 -14.18
C MET A 208 3.97 6.54 -14.97
N ILE A 209 3.49 7.22 -16.03
CA ILE A 209 4.33 8.13 -16.85
C ILE A 209 4.94 9.23 -15.97
N GLY A 210 4.13 9.91 -15.16
CA GLY A 210 4.60 11.02 -14.30
C GLY A 210 5.61 10.56 -13.24
N ILE A 211 5.37 9.39 -12.62
CA ILE A 211 6.29 8.80 -11.64
C ILE A 211 7.59 8.37 -12.33
N GLY A 212 7.51 7.77 -13.53
CA GLY A 212 8.66 7.35 -14.32
C GLY A 212 9.58 8.51 -14.70
N VAL A 213 9.02 9.61 -15.20
CA VAL A 213 9.80 10.81 -15.56
C VAL A 213 10.46 11.41 -14.31
N ALA A 214 9.71 11.56 -13.21
CA ALA A 214 10.25 12.13 -11.98
C ALA A 214 11.31 11.27 -11.32
N THR A 215 11.14 9.94 -11.29
CA THR A 215 12.14 9.01 -10.75
C THR A 215 13.38 8.94 -11.63
N GLY A 216 13.24 9.03 -12.96
CA GLY A 216 14.37 9.16 -13.89
C GLY A 216 15.17 10.45 -13.65
N ALA A 217 14.49 11.59 -13.54
CA ALA A 217 15.12 12.87 -13.22
C ALA A 217 15.81 12.86 -11.86
N ALA A 218 15.14 12.32 -10.83
CA ALA A 218 15.72 12.10 -9.51
C ALA A 218 16.98 11.24 -9.57
N GLY A 219 16.99 10.16 -10.37
CA GLY A 219 18.17 9.32 -10.57
C GLY A 219 19.36 10.07 -11.18
N ILE A 220 19.12 10.95 -12.15
CA ILE A 220 20.17 11.81 -12.74
C ILE A 220 20.72 12.77 -11.70
N ILE A 221 19.85 13.40 -10.90
CA ILE A 221 20.25 14.32 -9.81
C ILE A 221 21.12 13.57 -8.79
N VAL A 222 20.64 12.43 -8.30
CA VAL A 222 21.35 11.60 -7.32
C VAL A 222 22.69 11.12 -7.89
N GLY A 223 22.72 10.65 -9.14
CA GLY A 223 23.94 10.22 -9.81
C GLY A 223 24.96 11.35 -9.94
N THR A 224 24.52 12.54 -10.34
CA THR A 224 25.41 13.71 -10.48
C THR A 224 25.94 14.18 -9.12
N ILE A 225 25.09 14.24 -8.09
CA ILE A 225 25.49 14.62 -6.73
C ILE A 225 26.43 13.58 -6.11
N SER A 226 26.21 12.31 -6.40
CA SER A 226 27.09 11.23 -5.94
C SER A 226 28.46 11.32 -6.61
N LEU A 227 28.51 11.52 -7.93
CA LEU A 227 29.77 11.60 -8.70
C LEU A 227 30.57 12.87 -8.40
N THR A 228 29.90 14.00 -8.15
CA THR A 228 30.55 15.27 -7.80
C THR A 228 30.98 15.35 -6.34
N GLY A 229 30.55 14.40 -5.49
CA GLY A 229 30.79 14.47 -4.05
C GLY A 229 30.00 15.56 -3.34
N ALA A 230 29.04 16.22 -4.00
CA ALA A 230 28.30 17.35 -3.44
C ALA A 230 27.50 16.97 -2.17
N HIS A 231 27.10 15.71 -2.02
CA HIS A 231 26.47 15.21 -0.79
C HIS A 231 27.40 15.33 0.44
N GLN A 232 28.71 15.18 0.27
CA GLN A 232 29.69 15.36 1.35
C GLN A 232 29.79 16.83 1.77
N VAL A 233 29.77 17.75 0.80
CA VAL A 233 29.79 19.20 1.07
C VAL A 233 28.53 19.63 1.83
N ILE A 234 27.36 19.13 1.43
CA ILE A 234 26.10 19.36 2.16
C ILE A 234 26.21 18.83 3.59
N GLY A 235 26.81 17.64 3.78
CA GLY A 235 27.06 17.08 5.10
C GLY A 235 27.96 17.94 5.98
N GLN A 236 29.07 18.45 5.44
CA GLN A 236 29.99 19.35 6.14
C GLN A 236 29.31 20.67 6.55
N VAL A 237 28.49 21.25 5.66
CA VAL A 237 27.74 22.48 5.99
C VAL A 237 26.77 22.22 7.15
N ILE A 238 26.05 21.10 7.11
CA ILE A 238 25.13 20.72 8.21
C ILE A 238 25.91 20.47 9.50
N GLU A 239 27.05 19.79 9.43
CA GLU A 239 27.94 19.53 10.58
C GLU A 239 28.37 20.84 11.24
N VAL A 240 28.94 21.76 10.45
CA VAL A 240 29.42 23.07 10.94
C VAL A 240 28.29 23.87 11.59
N ILE A 241 27.11 23.93 10.95
CA ILE A 241 25.96 24.65 11.50
C ILE A 241 25.42 23.95 12.76
N SER A 242 25.44 22.62 12.80
CA SER A 242 24.98 21.85 13.96
C SER A 242 25.89 21.96 15.17
N GLY A 243 27.17 22.33 14.98
CA GLY A 243 28.16 22.46 16.05
C GLY A 243 28.37 21.15 16.82
N GLY A 244 28.20 20.00 16.16
CA GLY A 244 28.25 18.67 16.78
C GLY A 244 27.00 18.27 17.57
N ASN A 245 25.95 19.11 17.59
CA ASN A 245 24.68 18.77 18.24
C ASN A 245 23.79 17.96 17.31
N LEU A 246 23.61 16.68 17.66
CA LEU A 246 22.79 15.73 16.92
C LEU A 246 21.33 16.22 16.70
N MET A 247 20.71 16.85 17.70
CA MET A 247 19.32 17.29 17.60
C MET A 247 19.17 18.43 16.57
N ILE A 248 20.13 19.36 16.58
CA ILE A 248 20.18 20.45 15.59
C ILE A 248 20.40 19.87 14.19
N LEU A 249 21.31 18.91 14.06
CA LEU A 249 21.53 18.21 12.79
C LEU A 249 20.25 17.57 12.26
N LEU A 250 19.53 16.81 13.08
CA LEU A 250 18.29 16.14 12.65
C LEU A 250 17.22 17.14 12.22
N ILE A 251 17.11 18.29 12.89
CA ILE A 251 16.21 19.37 12.50
C ILE A 251 16.63 19.98 11.16
N LEU A 252 17.92 20.26 10.96
CA LEU A 252 18.44 20.81 9.70
C LEU A 252 18.22 19.84 8.53
N VAL A 253 18.49 18.55 8.75
CA VAL A 253 18.24 17.49 7.76
C VAL A 253 16.73 17.37 7.46
N ALA A 254 15.86 17.50 8.46
CA ALA A 254 14.41 17.50 8.26
C ALA A 254 13.95 18.70 7.41
N VAL A 255 14.44 19.90 7.70
CA VAL A 255 14.14 21.11 6.90
C VAL A 255 14.66 20.96 5.47
N LEU A 256 15.89 20.48 5.30
CA LEU A 256 16.46 20.26 3.96
C LEU A 256 15.66 19.20 3.18
N SER A 257 15.24 18.12 3.85
CA SER A 257 14.40 17.07 3.25
C SER A 257 13.02 17.60 2.83
N LEU A 258 12.45 18.53 3.60
CA LEU A 258 11.22 19.23 3.21
C LEU A 258 11.45 20.08 1.96
N ILE A 259 12.50 20.90 1.94
CA ILE A 259 12.81 21.79 0.80
C ILE A 259 13.04 20.98 -0.48
N LEU A 260 13.84 19.92 -0.40
CA LEU A 260 14.09 19.01 -1.53
C LEU A 260 12.81 18.31 -2.01
N GLY A 261 11.86 18.05 -1.11
CA GLY A 261 10.64 17.30 -1.40
C GLY A 261 9.47 18.10 -1.97
N MET A 262 9.43 19.43 -1.84
CA MET A 262 8.25 20.25 -2.21
C MET A 262 7.86 20.19 -3.70
N GLY A 263 8.78 19.79 -4.58
CA GLY A 263 8.56 19.76 -6.03
C GLY A 263 8.55 18.36 -6.66
N LEU A 264 8.65 17.30 -5.87
CA LEU A 264 8.86 15.93 -6.36
C LEU A 264 7.67 15.02 -6.00
N PRO A 265 7.27 14.09 -6.88
CA PRO A 265 6.40 12.98 -6.50
C PRO A 265 6.98 12.24 -5.30
N THR A 266 6.11 11.75 -4.41
CA THR A 266 6.50 11.11 -3.14
C THR A 266 7.58 10.04 -3.32
N THR A 267 7.43 9.15 -4.31
CA THR A 267 8.42 8.12 -4.64
C THR A 267 9.79 8.71 -5.00
N ALA A 268 9.82 9.73 -5.85
CA ALA A 268 11.07 10.38 -6.26
C ALA A 268 11.73 11.11 -5.08
N ASN A 269 10.93 11.77 -4.23
CA ASN A 269 11.42 12.41 -3.01
C ASN A 269 12.11 11.39 -2.09
N TYR A 270 11.52 10.22 -1.86
CA TYR A 270 12.14 9.18 -1.05
C TYR A 270 13.48 8.71 -1.61
N ILE A 271 13.58 8.54 -2.93
CA ILE A 271 14.84 8.16 -3.59
C ILE A 271 15.90 9.24 -3.38
N VAL A 272 15.57 10.51 -3.63
CA VAL A 272 16.52 11.63 -3.49
C VAL A 272 16.94 11.81 -2.03
N VAL A 273 15.99 11.92 -1.11
CA VAL A 273 16.30 12.16 0.31
C VAL A 273 17.06 10.98 0.91
N SER A 274 16.63 9.74 0.65
CA SER A 274 17.32 8.56 1.20
C SER A 274 18.74 8.41 0.66
N SER A 275 18.98 8.68 -0.63
CA SER A 275 20.31 8.51 -1.23
C SER A 275 21.27 9.63 -0.83
N LEU A 276 20.77 10.85 -0.64
CA LEU A 276 21.60 12.01 -0.32
C LEU A 276 21.78 12.23 1.18
N MET A 277 20.71 12.11 1.97
CA MET A 277 20.72 12.45 3.39
C MET A 277 21.14 11.30 4.29
N ALA A 278 20.88 10.04 3.93
CA ALA A 278 21.29 8.91 4.77
C ALA A 278 22.81 8.86 5.01
N PRO A 279 23.68 9.04 3.99
CA PRO A 279 25.13 9.10 4.21
C PRO A 279 25.53 10.26 5.14
N VAL A 280 24.89 11.42 4.99
CA VAL A 280 25.15 12.62 5.81
C VAL A 280 24.78 12.37 7.28
N ILE A 281 23.60 11.80 7.55
CA ILE A 281 23.16 11.48 8.91
C ILE A 281 24.14 10.50 9.56
N VAL A 282 24.61 9.49 8.82
CA VAL A 282 25.52 8.46 9.35
C VAL A 282 26.89 9.04 9.63
N SER A 283 27.46 9.82 8.70
CA SER A 283 28.81 10.38 8.87
C SER A 283 28.86 11.37 10.03
N VAL A 284 27.89 12.28 10.10
CA VAL A 284 27.90 13.32 11.14
C VAL A 284 27.35 12.78 12.46
N GLY A 285 26.39 11.85 12.43
CA GLY A 285 25.91 11.14 13.61
C GLY A 285 27.04 10.39 14.31
N ALA A 286 27.90 9.70 13.56
CA ALA A 286 29.05 8.98 14.12
C ALA A 286 30.04 9.92 14.84
N GLN A 287 30.28 11.11 14.29
CA GLN A 287 31.15 12.13 14.91
C GLN A 287 30.54 12.72 16.18
N ALA A 288 29.21 12.82 16.26
CA ALA A 288 28.48 13.25 17.46
C ALA A 288 28.31 12.14 18.52
N GLY A 289 28.98 10.99 18.35
CA GLY A 289 28.94 9.87 19.29
C GLY A 289 27.76 8.91 19.10
N LEU A 290 26.99 9.04 18.03
CA LEU A 290 25.88 8.16 17.69
C LEU A 290 26.26 7.26 16.50
N VAL A 291 26.59 6.00 16.77
CA VAL A 291 26.80 5.01 15.71
C VAL A 291 25.44 4.61 15.15
N VAL A 292 25.08 5.16 13.98
CA VAL A 292 23.87 4.76 13.24
C VAL A 292 24.19 3.51 12.42
N PRO A 293 23.61 2.34 12.74
CA PRO A 293 23.78 1.15 11.91
C PRO A 293 23.07 1.34 10.57
N LEU A 294 23.80 1.17 9.46
CA LEU A 294 23.26 1.15 8.10
C LEU A 294 22.82 -0.25 7.68
#